data_AF-A0A1Q6EMC1-F1
#
_entry.id   AF-A0A1Q6EMC1-F1
#
_cell.length_a   1.000
_cell.length_b   1.000
_cell.length_c   1.000
_cell.angle_alpha   90.00
_cell.angle_beta   90.00
_cell.angle_gamma   90.00
#
_symmetry.space_group_name_H-M   'P 1'
#
loop_
_entity.id
_entity.type
_entity.pdbx_description
1 polymer ?
#
loop_
_entity_poly.entity_id
_entity_poly.type
_entity_poly.pdbx_seq_one_letter_code
_entity_poly.pdbx_strand_id
1 'polypeptide(L)'
;MKKILLCVPLLAIFAAGFFGCSQQRQWNHEQRKAMREALRSYRQMVYLDDLNDAEFVLFSDEVAGQLENSYPVYMEFVQMQGVDDTVDMVVVSTIVDELNADARNMRHIYPYNYLVAQGVLPAGLDHEQQKAFYNCFAAKVNATYATMDQFFNAILADTSDMSQIRRLESQCANDLFSWVVTEVDVIETVPATPAAPKTAAGQQTPAAPAKK
;
A
#
# COMPACT_ATOMS: atom_id res chain seq x y z
N MET A 1 53.45 -26.04 -14.99
CA MET A 1 54.64 -26.31 -14.15
C MET A 1 55.56 -25.08 -14.13
N LYS A 2 56.29 -24.88 -13.01
CA LYS A 2 57.16 -23.74 -12.56
C LYS A 2 56.39 -22.56 -11.93
N LYS A 3 56.28 -22.38 -10.60
CA LYS A 3 57.18 -22.34 -9.41
C LYS A 3 57.76 -20.94 -9.11
N ILE A 4 57.07 -20.24 -8.18
CA ILE A 4 57.49 -19.53 -6.94
C ILE A 4 58.75 -18.65 -6.97
N LEU A 5 58.58 -17.40 -6.54
CA LEU A 5 59.43 -16.63 -5.59
C LEU A 5 58.65 -15.34 -5.21
N LEU A 6 57.93 -15.25 -4.08
CA LEU A 6 58.39 -14.89 -2.72
C LEU A 6 59.29 -13.64 -2.64
N CYS A 7 58.72 -12.49 -2.21
CA CYS A 7 59.42 -11.48 -1.40
C CYS A 7 58.41 -10.57 -0.65
N VAL A 8 58.59 -10.51 0.67
CA VAL A 8 57.75 -9.93 1.75
C VAL A 8 58.27 -8.51 2.09
N PRO A 9 57.51 -7.60 2.73
CA PRO A 9 57.55 -7.48 4.19
C PRO A 9 56.13 -7.29 4.80
N LEU A 10 55.67 -8.12 5.74
CA LEU A 10 55.93 -8.01 7.19
C LEU A 10 55.78 -6.56 7.70
N LEU A 11 54.54 -6.15 8.00
CA LEU A 11 54.26 -5.05 8.92
C LEU A 11 53.12 -5.40 9.88
N ALA A 12 53.56 -5.62 11.13
CA ALA A 12 52.89 -5.37 12.40
C ALA A 12 51.50 -5.99 12.67
N ILE A 13 51.55 -7.11 13.39
CA ILE A 13 50.54 -7.48 14.39
C ILE A 13 50.49 -6.35 15.43
N PHE A 14 49.47 -5.50 15.38
CA PHE A 14 49.10 -4.70 16.55
C PHE A 14 48.24 -5.59 17.45
N ALA A 15 48.89 -6.16 18.46
CA ALA A 15 48.22 -6.64 19.65
C ALA A 15 47.66 -5.43 20.40
N ALA A 16 46.36 -5.17 20.22
CA ALA A 16 45.58 -4.31 21.09
C ALA A 16 44.24 -5.00 21.40
N GLY A 17 44.32 -6.13 22.08
CA GLY A 17 43.28 -6.58 23.01
C GLY A 17 43.94 -6.55 24.38
N PHE A 18 43.42 -5.83 25.37
CA PHE A 18 42.23 -6.28 26.06
C PHE A 18 41.56 -5.19 26.91
N PHE A 19 40.23 -5.13 26.78
CA PHE A 19 39.22 -4.69 27.75
C PHE A 19 39.24 -3.23 28.23
N GLY A 20 39.06 -2.29 27.31
CA GLY A 20 38.09 -1.24 27.58
C GLY A 20 36.70 -1.81 27.30
N CYS A 21 35.69 -1.56 28.13
CA CYS A 21 34.30 -1.76 27.75
C CYS A 21 34.11 -1.06 26.40
N SER A 22 34.15 -1.82 25.30
CA SER A 22 34.08 -1.23 23.97
C SER A 22 32.69 -0.67 23.89
N GLN A 23 32.60 0.65 24.05
CA GLN A 23 31.43 1.43 23.70
C GLN A 23 30.95 0.86 22.37
N GLN A 24 29.80 0.19 22.39
CA GLN A 24 29.19 -0.39 21.19
C GLN A 24 29.27 0.72 20.14
N ARG A 25 30.04 0.51 19.07
CA ARG A 25 30.57 1.61 18.25
C ARG A 25 29.48 2.15 17.35
N GLN A 26 28.50 2.83 17.97
CA GLN A 26 27.28 3.36 17.39
C GLN A 26 27.57 4.26 16.20
N TRP A 27 26.57 4.38 15.33
CA TRP A 27 26.72 5.11 14.10
C TRP A 27 26.90 6.59 14.42
N ASN A 28 27.81 7.24 13.71
CA ASN A 28 27.95 8.68 13.79
C ASN A 28 26.96 9.39 12.86
N HIS A 29 26.92 10.72 12.91
CA HIS A 29 25.97 11.50 12.13
C HIS A 29 26.11 11.29 10.61
N GLU A 30 27.35 11.21 10.11
CA GLU A 30 27.61 10.98 8.68
C GLU A 30 27.18 9.59 8.25
N GLN A 31 27.37 8.58 9.09
CA GLN A 31 26.93 7.20 8.82
C GLN A 31 25.41 7.07 8.77
N ARG A 32 24.69 7.69 9.73
CA ARG A 32 23.23 7.76 9.69
C ARG A 32 22.73 8.53 8.47
N LYS A 33 23.40 9.62 8.11
CA LYS A 33 23.06 10.38 6.90
C LYS A 33 23.26 9.55 5.63
N ALA A 34 24.38 8.83 5.52
CA ALA A 34 24.66 7.95 4.40
C ALA A 34 23.61 6.84 4.26
N MET A 35 23.19 6.21 5.37
CA MET A 35 22.12 5.22 5.33
C MET A 35 20.79 5.82 4.86
N ARG A 36 20.39 6.97 5.39
CA ARG A 36 19.14 7.63 4.95
C ARG A 36 19.17 8.03 3.48
N GLU A 37 20.33 8.43 2.99
CA GLU A 37 20.51 8.74 1.57
C GLU A 37 20.44 7.47 0.71
N ALA A 38 20.99 6.34 1.18
CA ALA A 38 20.81 5.05 0.53
C ALA A 38 19.34 4.62 0.51
N LEU A 39 18.59 4.86 1.59
CA LEU A 39 17.16 4.54 1.67
C LEU A 39 16.29 5.33 0.67
N ARG A 40 16.79 6.43 0.09
CA ARG A 40 16.03 7.19 -0.92
C ARG A 40 15.71 6.38 -2.18
N SER A 41 16.50 5.36 -2.51
CA SER A 41 16.20 4.48 -3.66
C SER A 41 14.88 3.73 -3.48
N TYR A 42 14.49 3.44 -2.23
CA TYR A 42 13.25 2.73 -1.91
C TYR A 42 12.00 3.60 -2.08
N ARG A 43 12.14 4.91 -2.23
CA ARG A 43 11.00 5.83 -2.43
C ARG A 43 10.16 5.48 -3.65
N GLN A 44 10.71 4.74 -4.62
CA GLN A 44 9.96 4.31 -5.81
C GLN A 44 9.01 3.14 -5.54
N MET A 45 9.05 2.53 -4.35
CA MET A 45 8.11 1.48 -3.96
C MET A 45 6.73 2.09 -3.70
N VAL A 46 5.65 1.41 -4.11
CA VAL A 46 4.26 1.93 -4.07
C VAL A 46 3.89 2.57 -2.73
N TYR A 47 4.16 1.88 -1.61
CA TYR A 47 3.89 2.43 -0.27
C TYR A 47 4.70 3.69 0.03
N LEU A 48 5.97 3.72 -0.35
CA LEU A 48 6.90 4.80 -0.03
C LEU A 48 6.78 6.01 -0.98
N ASP A 49 6.25 5.80 -2.19
CA ASP A 49 6.03 6.86 -3.18
C ASP A 49 4.88 7.78 -2.77
N ASP A 50 3.89 7.24 -2.07
CA ASP A 50 2.72 7.99 -1.57
C ASP A 50 2.98 8.69 -0.22
N LEU A 51 4.12 8.42 0.44
CA LEU A 51 4.54 9.19 1.60
C LEU A 51 4.93 10.61 1.18
N ASN A 52 4.45 11.62 1.92
CA ASN A 52 4.99 12.96 1.76
C ASN A 52 6.44 13.03 2.30
N ASP A 53 7.18 14.09 1.99
CA ASP A 53 8.60 14.19 2.34
C ASP A 53 8.86 14.11 3.85
N ALA A 54 7.96 14.61 4.69
CA ALA A 54 8.09 14.52 6.15
C ALA A 54 7.81 13.10 6.65
N GLU A 55 6.79 12.44 6.09
CA GLU A 55 6.46 11.03 6.38
C GLU A 55 7.61 10.11 5.97
N PHE A 56 8.18 10.32 4.77
CA PHE A 56 9.31 9.53 4.28
C PHE A 56 10.57 9.72 5.15
N VAL A 57 10.83 10.94 5.66
CA VAL A 57 11.95 11.18 6.58
C VAL A 57 11.77 10.37 7.87
N LEU A 58 10.57 10.39 8.46
CA LEU A 58 10.29 9.63 9.68
C LEU A 58 10.46 8.12 9.45
N PHE A 59 9.91 7.60 8.34
CA PHE A 59 10.11 6.21 7.93
C PHE A 59 11.61 5.85 7.80
N SER A 60 12.37 6.68 7.08
CA SER A 60 13.80 6.44 6.86
C SER A 60 14.64 6.54 8.13
N ASP A 61 14.24 7.41 9.06
CA ASP A 61 14.87 7.56 10.38
C ASP A 61 14.60 6.31 11.24
N GLU A 62 13.39 5.76 11.17
CA GLU A 62 13.02 4.53 11.88
C GLU A 62 13.78 3.30 11.34
N VAL A 63 13.80 3.10 10.01
CA VAL A 63 14.58 2.02 9.38
C VAL A 63 16.06 2.12 9.75
N ALA A 64 16.65 3.32 9.65
CA ALA A 64 18.03 3.54 10.03
C ALA A 64 18.29 3.25 11.52
N GLY A 65 17.34 3.61 12.40
CA GLY A 65 17.40 3.30 13.82
C GLY A 65 17.35 1.80 14.11
N GLN A 66 16.46 1.05 13.44
CA GLN A 66 16.38 -0.41 13.58
C GLN A 66 17.65 -1.12 13.08
N LEU A 67 18.20 -0.67 11.96
CA LEU A 67 19.48 -1.16 11.43
C LEU A 67 20.64 -0.85 12.37
N GLU A 68 20.73 0.37 12.92
CA GLU A 68 21.77 0.72 13.89
C GLU A 68 21.65 -0.09 15.18
N ASN A 69 20.43 -0.33 15.67
CA ASN A 69 20.20 -1.13 16.87
C ASN A 69 20.65 -2.58 16.67
N SER A 70 20.38 -3.15 15.49
CA SER A 70 20.72 -4.54 15.15
C SER A 70 22.19 -4.72 14.75
N TYR A 71 22.75 -3.73 14.06
CA TYR A 71 24.10 -3.72 13.51
C TYR A 71 24.84 -2.44 13.93
N PRO A 72 25.29 -2.39 15.20
CA PRO A 72 25.80 -1.16 15.78
C PRO A 72 27.10 -0.68 15.17
N VAL A 73 27.87 -1.54 14.50
CA VAL A 73 29.14 -1.17 13.86
C VAL A 73 28.91 -0.97 12.36
N TYR A 74 28.69 0.28 11.94
CA TYR A 74 28.35 0.63 10.55
C TYR A 74 29.28 0.01 9.50
N MET A 75 30.60 0.06 9.73
CA MET A 75 31.57 -0.45 8.74
C MET A 75 31.50 -1.97 8.56
N GLU A 76 31.17 -2.71 9.62
CA GLU A 76 30.96 -4.16 9.53
C GLU A 76 29.64 -4.46 8.83
N PHE A 77 28.60 -3.65 9.10
CA PHE A 77 27.30 -3.78 8.46
C PHE A 77 27.37 -3.60 6.94
N VAL A 78 27.95 -2.49 6.46
CA VAL A 78 28.00 -2.19 5.01
C VAL A 78 28.95 -3.10 4.22
N GLN A 79 29.83 -3.83 4.90
CA GLN A 79 30.72 -4.82 4.29
C GLN A 79 30.14 -6.24 4.32
N MET A 80 28.98 -6.43 4.96
CA MET A 80 28.33 -7.72 5.05
C MET A 80 27.85 -8.19 3.68
N GLN A 81 28.09 -9.46 3.37
CA GLN A 81 27.47 -10.09 2.21
C GLN A 81 25.96 -10.21 2.47
N GLY A 82 25.13 -9.63 1.60
CA GLY A 82 23.67 -9.57 1.81
C GLY A 82 23.20 -8.37 2.63
N VAL A 83 24.00 -7.29 2.70
CA VAL A 83 23.56 -6.02 3.31
C VAL A 83 22.28 -5.50 2.66
N ASP A 84 22.17 -5.59 1.33
CA ASP A 84 20.98 -5.13 0.60
C ASP A 84 19.74 -5.95 1.00
N ASP A 85 19.83 -7.28 1.05
CA ASP A 85 18.72 -8.15 1.50
C ASP A 85 18.30 -7.84 2.95
N THR A 86 19.26 -7.47 3.80
CA THR A 86 19.00 -7.10 5.19
C THR A 86 18.27 -5.75 5.27
N VAL A 87 18.71 -4.76 4.48
CA VAL A 87 18.03 -3.46 4.39
C VAL A 87 16.62 -3.64 3.83
N ASP A 88 16.45 -4.43 2.77
CA ASP A 88 15.16 -4.76 2.16
C ASP A 88 14.20 -5.36 3.21
N MET A 89 14.68 -6.33 3.98
CA MET A 89 13.90 -6.97 5.03
C MET A 89 13.45 -5.98 6.11
N VAL A 90 14.33 -5.07 6.56
CA VAL A 90 13.97 -4.05 7.57
C VAL A 90 13.03 -3.00 7.00
N VAL A 91 13.21 -2.57 5.73
CA VAL A 91 12.28 -1.67 5.05
C VAL A 91 10.89 -2.29 4.99
N VAL A 92 10.77 -3.53 4.51
CA VAL A 92 9.49 -4.24 4.42
C VAL A 92 8.89 -4.44 5.82
N SER A 93 9.68 -4.85 6.81
CA SER A 93 9.20 -5.02 8.20
C SER A 93 8.70 -3.71 8.80
N THR A 94 9.35 -2.58 8.51
CA THR A 94 8.92 -1.27 9.03
C THR A 94 7.60 -0.85 8.40
N ILE A 95 7.42 -1.07 7.08
CA ILE A 95 6.14 -0.85 6.41
C ILE A 95 5.04 -1.72 7.05
N VAL A 96 5.33 -2.99 7.33
CA VAL A 96 4.41 -3.92 8.00
C VAL A 96 4.00 -3.40 9.38
N ASP A 97 4.95 -2.93 10.18
CA ASP A 97 4.68 -2.43 11.53
C ASP A 97 3.87 -1.13 11.50
N GLU A 98 4.17 -0.21 10.58
CA GLU A 98 3.39 1.02 10.38
C GLU A 98 1.94 0.71 9.97
N LEU A 99 1.72 -0.24 9.05
CA LEU A 99 0.39 -0.68 8.63
C LEU A 99 -0.40 -1.33 9.78
N ASN A 100 0.27 -2.09 10.65
CA ASN A 100 -0.35 -2.67 11.84
C ASN A 100 -0.71 -1.61 12.89
N ALA A 101 0.09 -0.55 13.02
CA ALA A 101 -0.07 0.47 14.04
C ALA A 101 -1.20 1.48 13.72
N ASP A 102 -1.38 1.86 12.46
CA ASP A 102 -2.45 2.76 12.03
C ASP A 102 -3.05 2.32 10.70
N ALA A 103 -4.35 1.99 10.73
CA ALA A 103 -5.11 1.63 9.55
C ALA A 103 -5.08 2.70 8.45
N ARG A 104 -4.86 3.97 8.79
CA ARG A 104 -4.69 5.07 7.81
C ARG A 104 -3.50 4.85 6.89
N ASN A 105 -2.48 4.12 7.31
CA ASN A 105 -1.30 3.83 6.49
C ASN A 105 -1.64 2.92 5.31
N MET A 106 -2.77 2.20 5.35
CA MET A 106 -3.30 1.46 4.18
C MET A 106 -3.57 2.37 2.97
N ARG A 107 -3.73 3.69 3.18
CA ARG A 107 -3.87 4.67 2.09
C ARG A 107 -2.65 4.72 1.18
N HIS A 108 -1.47 4.33 1.67
CA HIS A 108 -0.24 4.35 0.89
C HIS A 108 -0.15 3.16 -0.06
N ILE A 109 -0.86 2.06 0.23
CA ILE A 109 -1.02 0.94 -0.70
C ILE A 109 -2.21 1.18 -1.63
N TYR A 110 -3.30 1.71 -1.08
CA TYR A 110 -4.54 1.99 -1.79
C TYR A 110 -4.95 3.45 -1.62
N PRO A 111 -4.33 4.37 -2.38
CA PRO A 111 -4.61 5.80 -2.32
C PRO A 111 -6.09 6.10 -2.59
N TYR A 112 -6.63 7.09 -1.88
CA TYR A 112 -8.05 7.44 -2.00
C TYR A 112 -8.46 7.77 -3.45
N ASN A 113 -7.64 8.56 -4.15
CA ASN A 113 -7.84 8.88 -5.56
C ASN A 113 -7.83 7.64 -6.47
N TYR A 114 -6.99 6.65 -6.16
CA TYR A 114 -6.98 5.37 -6.86
C TYR A 114 -8.29 4.60 -6.62
N LEU A 115 -8.74 4.50 -5.36
CA LEU A 115 -10.00 3.84 -5.01
C LEU A 115 -11.23 4.51 -5.65
N VAL A 116 -11.21 5.84 -5.79
CA VAL A 116 -12.26 6.59 -6.50
C VAL A 116 -12.23 6.30 -8.01
N ALA A 117 -11.05 6.36 -8.64
CA ALA A 117 -10.91 6.08 -10.07
C ALA A 117 -11.37 4.66 -10.44
N GLN A 118 -11.29 3.74 -9.48
CA GLN A 118 -11.67 2.33 -9.61
C GLN A 118 -13.12 2.07 -9.21
N GLY A 119 -13.88 3.11 -8.85
CA GLY A 119 -15.29 2.99 -8.46
C GLY A 119 -15.52 2.32 -7.11
N VAL A 120 -14.47 2.11 -6.31
CA VAL A 120 -14.56 1.49 -4.97
C VAL A 120 -14.99 2.50 -3.91
N LEU A 121 -14.66 3.79 -4.09
CA LEU A 121 -15.09 4.85 -3.18
C LEU A 121 -15.70 6.02 -3.94
N PRO A 122 -16.69 6.73 -3.37
CA PRO A 122 -17.19 7.98 -3.94
C PRO A 122 -16.16 9.09 -3.79
N ALA A 123 -16.17 10.04 -4.73
CA ALA A 123 -15.40 11.27 -4.61
C ALA A 123 -15.98 12.21 -3.52
N GLY A 124 -15.12 13.04 -2.92
CA GLY A 124 -15.53 14.06 -1.95
C GLY A 124 -15.78 13.55 -0.53
N LEU A 125 -15.28 12.37 -0.16
CA LEU A 125 -15.32 11.90 1.23
C LEU A 125 -14.50 12.81 2.14
N ASP A 126 -15.05 13.15 3.29
CA ASP A 126 -14.30 13.87 4.32
C ASP A 126 -13.28 12.96 5.04
N HIS A 127 -12.43 13.56 5.88
CA HIS A 127 -11.35 12.84 6.55
C HIS A 127 -11.84 11.77 7.54
N GLU A 128 -12.98 11.98 8.19
CA GLU A 128 -13.54 11.00 9.12
C GLU A 128 -14.13 9.81 8.38
N GLN A 129 -14.78 10.06 7.25
CA GLN A 129 -15.30 9.02 6.37
C GLN A 129 -14.18 8.17 5.76
N GLN A 130 -13.11 8.81 5.26
CA GLN A 130 -11.93 8.10 4.76
C GLN A 130 -11.29 7.27 5.87
N LYS A 131 -11.13 7.83 7.07
CA LYS A 131 -10.60 7.11 8.24
C LYS A 131 -11.44 5.88 8.55
N ALA A 132 -12.77 6.01 8.56
CA ALA A 132 -13.67 4.90 8.87
C ALA A 132 -13.51 3.77 7.84
N PHE A 133 -13.36 4.10 6.56
CA PHE A 133 -13.11 3.10 5.52
C PHE A 133 -11.79 2.37 5.76
N TYR A 134 -10.70 3.10 5.94
CA TYR A 134 -9.38 2.49 6.14
C TYR A 134 -9.32 1.63 7.42
N ASN A 135 -9.98 2.06 8.49
CA ASN A 135 -10.14 1.26 9.71
C ASN A 135 -10.87 -0.07 9.45
N CYS A 136 -11.98 -0.03 8.71
CA CYS A 136 -12.69 -1.25 8.33
C CYS A 136 -11.79 -2.15 7.48
N PHE A 137 -11.11 -1.57 6.49
CA PHE A 137 -10.31 -2.32 5.53
C PHE A 137 -9.13 -3.01 6.20
N ALA A 138 -8.38 -2.30 7.05
CA ALA A 138 -7.30 -2.88 7.85
C ALA A 138 -7.80 -4.01 8.75
N ALA A 139 -8.95 -3.85 9.41
CA ALA A 139 -9.54 -4.89 10.24
C ALA A 139 -9.88 -6.16 9.44
N LYS A 140 -10.45 -6.02 8.23
CA LYS A 140 -10.75 -7.16 7.36
C LYS A 140 -9.48 -7.81 6.81
N VAL A 141 -8.45 -7.04 6.46
CA VAL A 141 -7.14 -7.55 6.05
C VAL A 141 -6.52 -8.38 7.17
N ASN A 142 -6.46 -7.85 8.39
CA ASN A 142 -5.92 -8.56 9.56
C ASN A 142 -6.71 -9.82 9.93
N ALA A 143 -8.02 -9.84 9.66
CA ALA A 143 -8.85 -11.04 9.86
C ALA A 143 -8.65 -12.09 8.75
N THR A 144 -8.25 -11.66 7.55
CA THR A 144 -8.14 -12.51 6.35
C THR A 144 -6.75 -13.11 6.19
N TYR A 145 -5.71 -12.32 6.48
CA TYR A 145 -4.32 -12.70 6.32
C TYR A 145 -3.69 -12.85 7.69
N ALA A 146 -3.18 -14.05 7.99
CA ALA A 146 -2.62 -14.35 9.31
C ALA A 146 -1.27 -13.64 9.54
N THR A 147 -0.56 -13.32 8.46
CA THR A 147 0.67 -12.52 8.49
C THR A 147 0.63 -11.47 7.39
N MET A 148 1.37 -10.38 7.58
CA MET A 148 1.47 -9.34 6.57
C MET A 148 2.21 -9.80 5.31
N ASP A 149 3.15 -10.76 5.44
CA ASP A 149 3.76 -11.41 4.27
C ASP A 149 2.70 -12.10 3.38
N GLN A 150 1.68 -12.72 3.98
CA GLN A 150 0.57 -13.29 3.21
C GLN A 150 -0.24 -12.20 2.50
N PHE A 151 -0.43 -11.05 3.15
CA PHE A 151 -1.10 -9.90 2.56
C PHE A 151 -0.29 -9.31 1.40
N PHE A 152 1.00 -9.06 1.55
CA PHE A 152 1.85 -8.54 0.47
C PHE A 152 1.99 -9.51 -0.69
N ASN A 153 2.17 -10.81 -0.42
CA ASN A 153 2.15 -11.83 -1.48
C ASN A 153 0.80 -11.86 -2.20
N ALA A 154 -0.30 -11.64 -1.49
CA ALA A 154 -1.61 -11.50 -2.10
C ALA A 154 -1.68 -10.27 -3.00
N ILE A 155 -1.20 -9.09 -2.56
CA ILE A 155 -1.13 -7.87 -3.38
C ILE A 155 -0.33 -8.11 -4.66
N LEU A 156 0.83 -8.75 -4.57
CA LEU A 156 1.68 -9.03 -5.74
C LEU A 156 1.05 -10.02 -6.72
N ALA A 157 0.27 -10.98 -6.21
CA ALA A 157 -0.48 -11.94 -7.02
C ALA A 157 -1.78 -11.35 -7.57
N ASP A 158 -2.22 -10.20 -7.04
CA ASP A 158 -3.50 -9.59 -7.31
C ASP A 158 -3.48 -8.76 -8.59
N THR A 159 -3.78 -9.41 -9.71
CA THR A 159 -3.73 -8.83 -11.05
C THR A 159 -5.11 -8.64 -11.70
N SER A 160 -6.22 -8.78 -10.95
CA SER A 160 -7.57 -8.74 -11.53
C SER A 160 -8.62 -8.09 -10.63
N ASP A 161 -9.69 -7.55 -11.22
CA ASP A 161 -10.82 -6.92 -10.51
C ASP A 161 -11.57 -7.86 -9.55
N MET A 162 -11.40 -9.18 -9.67
CA MET A 162 -12.09 -10.21 -8.86
C MET A 162 -11.30 -10.67 -7.64
N SER A 163 -10.41 -9.82 -7.17
CA SER A 163 -9.49 -10.19 -6.13
C SER A 163 -10.09 -10.28 -4.75
N GLN A 164 -9.43 -11.06 -3.89
CA GLN A 164 -9.81 -11.12 -2.49
C GLN A 164 -9.74 -9.73 -1.85
N ILE A 165 -8.71 -8.95 -2.18
CA ILE A 165 -8.52 -7.62 -1.63
C ILE A 165 -9.63 -6.65 -2.10
N ARG A 166 -9.97 -6.65 -3.40
CA ARG A 166 -11.10 -5.88 -3.95
C ARG A 166 -12.42 -6.20 -3.28
N ARG A 167 -12.64 -7.46 -2.90
CA ARG A 167 -13.83 -7.86 -2.14
C ARG A 167 -13.81 -7.28 -0.73
N LEU A 168 -12.68 -7.27 -0.04
CA LEU A 168 -12.57 -6.66 1.29
C LEU A 168 -12.83 -5.15 1.24
N GLU A 169 -12.23 -4.46 0.27
CA GLU A 169 -12.46 -3.03 0.04
C GLU A 169 -13.94 -2.74 -0.25
N SER A 170 -14.53 -3.47 -1.19
CA SER A 170 -15.93 -3.32 -1.57
C SER A 170 -16.86 -3.58 -0.38
N GLN A 171 -16.58 -4.59 0.45
CA GLN A 171 -17.39 -4.85 1.65
C GLN A 171 -17.33 -3.68 2.62
N CYS A 172 -16.15 -3.10 2.86
CA CYS A 172 -16.03 -1.93 3.73
C CYS A 172 -16.75 -0.71 3.16
N ALA A 173 -16.64 -0.46 1.86
CA ALA A 173 -17.37 0.63 1.22
C ALA A 173 -18.89 0.40 1.27
N ASN A 174 -19.38 -0.84 1.09
CA ASN A 174 -20.79 -1.23 1.27
C ASN A 174 -21.29 -0.97 2.69
N ASP A 175 -20.56 -1.46 3.68
CA ASP A 175 -20.95 -1.38 5.08
C ASP A 175 -21.03 0.09 5.56
N LEU A 176 -20.12 0.95 5.08
CA LEU A 176 -20.04 2.35 5.50
C LEU A 176 -20.97 3.29 4.72
N PHE A 177 -21.08 3.10 3.41
CA PHE A 177 -21.71 4.08 2.53
C PHE A 177 -23.05 3.59 1.95
N SER A 178 -23.46 2.34 2.23
CA SER A 178 -24.74 1.74 1.80
C SER A 178 -25.16 2.18 0.39
N TRP A 179 -24.22 2.08 -0.55
CA TRP A 179 -24.47 2.36 -1.96
C TRP A 179 -25.47 1.35 -2.54
N VAL A 180 -26.58 1.88 -3.05
CA VAL A 180 -27.28 1.26 -4.19
C VAL A 180 -26.46 1.67 -5.41
N VAL A 181 -25.89 0.70 -6.12
CA VAL A 181 -25.35 0.93 -7.46
C VAL A 181 -26.51 1.44 -8.30
N THR A 182 -26.60 2.75 -8.47
CA THR A 182 -27.37 3.31 -9.57
C THR A 182 -26.49 3.10 -10.78
N GLU A 183 -26.67 1.96 -11.44
CA GLU A 183 -26.30 1.86 -12.85
C GLU A 183 -26.97 3.07 -13.50
N VAL A 184 -26.17 4.06 -13.89
CA VAL A 184 -26.66 5.14 -14.74
C VAL A 184 -26.92 4.44 -16.07
N ASP A 185 -28.12 3.87 -16.20
CA ASP A 185 -28.63 3.36 -17.45
C ASP A 185 -28.66 4.61 -18.34
N VAL A 186 -27.61 4.76 -19.16
CA VAL A 186 -27.56 5.77 -20.20
C VAL A 186 -28.66 5.36 -21.15
N ILE A 187 -29.86 5.89 -20.92
CA ILE A 187 -30.94 5.83 -21.87
C ILE A 187 -30.41 6.58 -23.07
N GLU A 188 -29.90 5.83 -24.05
CA GLU A 188 -29.70 6.32 -25.40
C GLU A 188 -31.08 6.81 -25.84
N THR A 189 -31.32 8.12 -25.70
CA THR A 189 -32.51 8.75 -26.23
C THR A 189 -32.38 8.69 -27.75
N VAL A 190 -32.76 7.55 -28.32
CA VAL A 190 -33.12 7.45 -29.73
C VAL A 190 -34.27 8.46 -29.91
N PRO A 191 -34.08 9.54 -30.68
CA PRO A 191 -35.14 10.52 -30.87
C PRO A 191 -36.32 9.80 -31.52
N ALA A 192 -37.47 9.85 -30.83
CA ALA A 192 -38.70 9.28 -31.32
C ALA A 192 -39.08 9.93 -32.66
N THR A 193 -39.08 9.13 -33.72
CA THR A 193 -39.76 9.46 -34.97
C THR A 193 -41.22 9.79 -34.66
N PRO A 194 -41.78 10.93 -35.10
CA PRO A 194 -43.14 11.31 -34.76
C PRO A 194 -44.15 10.31 -35.29
N ALA A 195 -44.90 9.68 -34.39
CA ALA A 195 -46.04 8.83 -34.73
C ALA A 195 -47.20 9.71 -35.23
N ALA A 196 -47.78 9.33 -36.38
CA ALA A 196 -48.95 9.96 -36.96
C ALA A 196 -50.19 9.84 -36.02
N PRO A 197 -51.05 10.88 -35.95
CA PRO A 197 -52.16 10.92 -35.01
C PRO A 197 -53.29 9.96 -35.44
N LYS A 198 -53.66 9.03 -34.56
CA LYS A 198 -54.98 8.37 -34.59
C LYS A 198 -55.94 9.16 -33.70
N THR A 199 -56.89 9.83 -34.34
CA THR A 199 -58.03 10.51 -33.72
C THR A 199 -58.89 9.53 -32.92
N ALA A 200 -59.03 9.82 -31.62
CA ALA A 200 -60.04 9.24 -30.75
C ALA A 200 -61.38 9.97 -30.95
N ALA A 201 -62.46 9.22 -31.04
CA ALA A 201 -63.82 9.75 -30.93
C ALA A 201 -64.65 8.85 -30.00
N GLY A 202 -65.18 9.44 -28.94
CA GLY A 202 -66.48 9.07 -28.37
C GLY A 202 -66.48 8.14 -27.16
N GLN A 203 -66.61 8.73 -25.98
CA GLN A 203 -66.98 8.10 -24.71
C GLN A 203 -68.47 7.68 -24.64
N GLN A 204 -68.71 6.69 -23.78
CA GLN A 204 -69.89 6.43 -22.92
C GLN A 204 -71.07 5.55 -23.41
N THR A 205 -71.26 4.50 -22.61
CA THR A 205 -72.28 3.44 -22.39
C THR A 205 -73.72 3.95 -22.16
N PRO A 206 -74.74 3.11 -21.85
CA PRO A 206 -75.11 1.72 -22.22
C PRO A 206 -76.60 1.58 -22.67
N ALA A 207 -77.04 0.40 -23.15
CA ALA A 207 -78.35 -0.26 -22.87
C ALA A 207 -78.81 -1.22 -23.99
N ALA A 208 -79.12 -2.47 -23.61
CA ALA A 208 -80.01 -3.40 -24.35
C ALA A 208 -81.49 -2.94 -24.18
N PRO A 209 -82.55 -3.50 -24.85
CA PRO A 209 -82.61 -4.80 -25.54
C PRO A 209 -83.50 -4.93 -26.82
N ALA A 210 -83.34 -6.09 -27.48
CA ALA A 210 -84.36 -6.97 -28.11
C ALA A 210 -85.23 -6.60 -29.34
N LYS A 211 -85.55 -7.68 -30.08
CA LYS A 211 -86.56 -7.92 -31.15
C LYS A 211 -86.07 -7.58 -32.56
N LYS A 212 -86.26 -8.41 -33.60
CA LYS A 212 -87.16 -9.54 -33.83
C LYS A 212 -86.60 -10.41 -34.95
#